data_AF-A0A519NGH2-F1
#
_entry.id   AF-A0A519NGH2-F1
#
_cell.length_a   1.000
_cell.length_b   1.000
_cell.length_c   1.000
_cell.angle_alpha   90.00
_cell.angle_beta   90.00
_cell.angle_gamma   90.00
#
_symmetry.space_group_name_H-M   'P 1'
#
loop_
_entity.id
_entity.type
_entity.pdbx_description
1 polymer ?
#
loop_
_entity_poly.entity_id
_entity_poly.type
_entity_poly.pdbx_seq_one_letter_code
_entity_poly.pdbx_strand_id
1 'polypeptide(L)'
;MKKIFFVALALSLTCTSAIAQKSKKSKSKAKTTVAAGPKSFAKADNLSVDYSKNNLFLTISPSKDTVSLRKVTMSEPSDVVVKPISCSGKQLYAVTWTEKKKQGDAKTKLEDITQKNTTIVDVESKAKVLENIELANHITEKVYLSADKYVSETQEKTRREGFECSLGANGEVYLKNKSTQTKLVYDTKTSKFIAKK
;
A
#
# COMPACT_ATOMS: atom_id res chain seq x y z
N MET A 1 4.81 16.40 82.83
CA MET A 1 4.81 14.96 83.18
C MET A 1 3.44 14.38 82.84
N LYS A 2 3.41 13.18 82.23
CA LYS A 2 2.25 12.32 81.89
C LYS A 2 1.39 12.81 80.70
N LYS A 3 1.64 12.32 79.47
CA LYS A 3 1.18 11.03 78.87
C LYS A 3 -0.36 11.01 78.79
N ILE A 4 -1.02 10.99 77.62
CA ILE A 4 -1.18 9.88 76.65
C ILE A 4 -2.05 10.47 75.50
N PHE A 5 -1.62 10.45 74.25
CA PHE A 5 -1.71 9.36 73.26
C PHE A 5 -3.09 9.26 72.56
N PHE A 6 -3.05 9.48 71.24
CA PHE A 6 -3.74 8.72 70.19
C PHE A 6 -5.23 8.98 69.90
N VAL A 7 -5.42 9.48 68.66
CA VAL A 7 -6.21 8.84 67.59
C VAL A 7 -7.64 9.32 67.33
N ALA A 8 -7.87 9.45 66.01
CA ALA A 8 -9.12 9.54 65.26
C ALA A 8 -9.80 10.90 65.33
N LEU A 9 -9.62 11.79 64.34
CA LEU A 9 -10.13 11.61 62.96
C LEU A 9 -11.57 11.06 62.97
N ALA A 10 -12.51 11.87 63.44
CA ALA A 10 -13.93 11.66 63.18
C ALA A 10 -14.72 12.92 63.52
N LEU A 11 -15.56 13.34 62.57
CA LEU A 11 -16.75 14.15 62.77
C LEU A 11 -16.55 15.60 63.22
N SER A 12 -16.65 16.53 62.27
CA SER A 12 -17.85 17.37 62.12
C SER A 12 -17.53 18.60 61.26
N LEU A 13 -17.66 18.46 59.93
CA LEU A 13 -17.79 19.63 59.05
C LEU A 13 -19.28 19.82 58.75
N THR A 14 -19.89 20.73 59.50
CA THR A 14 -21.23 21.24 59.26
C THR A 14 -21.23 22.25 58.12
N CYS A 15 -22.29 22.16 57.32
CA CYS A 15 -22.64 22.91 56.12
C CYS A 15 -22.61 24.44 56.26
N THR A 16 -22.40 25.15 55.13
CA THR A 16 -23.38 26.15 54.63
C THR A 16 -23.17 26.56 53.16
N SER A 17 -24.27 26.45 52.41
CA SER A 17 -24.82 27.30 51.32
C SER A 17 -24.02 27.66 50.04
N ALA A 18 -24.39 26.95 48.97
CA ALA A 18 -24.98 27.42 47.70
C ALA A 18 -24.46 28.70 47.00
N ILE A 19 -24.19 28.61 45.69
CA ILE A 19 -24.92 29.29 44.59
C ILE A 19 -24.46 28.75 43.21
N ALA A 20 -25.46 28.53 42.34
CA ALA A 20 -25.52 28.10 40.95
C ALA A 20 -24.26 28.16 40.03
N GLN A 21 -23.88 27.00 39.48
CA GLN A 21 -23.20 26.92 38.17
C GLN A 21 -24.17 26.40 37.11
N LYS A 22 -24.62 27.30 36.22
CA LYS A 22 -25.19 26.90 34.92
C LYS A 22 -24.15 26.03 34.20
N SER A 23 -24.57 24.82 33.84
CA SER A 23 -23.77 23.85 33.09
C SER A 23 -23.22 24.45 31.79
N LYS A 24 -21.92 24.78 31.78
CA LYS A 24 -21.20 24.88 30.51
C LYS A 24 -21.07 23.46 29.98
N LYS A 25 -21.78 23.18 28.89
CA LYS A 25 -21.55 22.04 28.00
C LYS A 25 -20.04 21.78 27.94
N SER A 26 -19.63 20.61 28.40
CA SER A 26 -18.35 20.02 28.06
C SER A 26 -18.24 20.11 26.54
N LYS A 27 -17.43 21.06 26.05
CA LYS A 27 -16.85 20.95 24.71
C LYS A 27 -15.99 19.70 24.78
N SER A 28 -16.60 18.57 24.43
CA SER A 28 -15.88 17.45 23.85
C SER A 28 -14.84 18.06 22.94
N LYS A 29 -13.58 17.88 23.29
CA LYS A 29 -12.43 18.26 22.47
C LYS A 29 -12.73 17.61 21.13
N ALA A 30 -13.19 18.42 20.17
CA ALA A 30 -13.31 17.98 18.80
C ALA A 30 -11.92 17.45 18.48
N LYS A 31 -11.83 16.13 18.26
CA LYS A 31 -10.62 15.50 17.78
C LYS A 31 -10.40 16.20 16.45
N THR A 32 -9.52 17.19 16.44
CA THR A 32 -9.00 17.77 15.22
C THR A 32 -8.44 16.57 14.47
N THR A 33 -9.21 16.06 13.52
CA THR A 33 -8.70 15.15 12.50
C THR A 33 -7.70 16.00 11.74
N VAL A 34 -6.46 15.99 12.25
CA VAL A 34 -5.29 16.35 11.46
C VAL A 34 -5.49 15.61 10.16
N ALA A 35 -5.60 16.34 9.04
CA ALA A 35 -5.65 15.73 7.73
C ALA A 35 -4.55 14.68 7.71
N ALA A 36 -4.92 13.40 7.58
CA ALA A 36 -3.96 12.32 7.66
C ALA A 36 -2.88 12.63 6.61
N GLY A 37 -1.66 12.88 7.10
CA GLY A 37 -0.52 13.09 6.22
C GLY A 37 -0.32 11.87 5.32
N PRO A 38 0.51 11.97 4.28
CA PRO A 38 0.81 10.83 3.43
C PRO A 38 1.16 9.59 4.27
N LYS A 39 0.50 8.48 4.01
CA LYS A 39 0.79 7.21 4.68
C LYS A 39 2.07 6.66 4.07
N SER A 40 3.11 6.51 4.88
CA SER A 40 4.38 5.92 4.45
C SER A 40 4.32 4.40 4.54
N PHE A 41 4.64 3.72 3.44
CA PHE A 41 4.58 2.26 3.34
C PHE A 41 5.94 1.58 3.39
N ALA A 42 6.95 2.17 2.77
CA ALA A 42 8.30 1.60 2.68
C ALA A 42 9.35 2.70 2.62
N LYS A 43 10.56 2.40 3.08
CA LYS A 43 11.71 3.31 3.04
C LYS A 43 12.97 2.58 2.59
N ALA A 44 13.81 3.28 1.85
CA ALA A 44 15.17 2.85 1.51
C ALA A 44 16.01 4.11 1.34
N ASP A 45 17.20 4.13 1.94
CA ASP A 45 18.10 5.27 1.92
C ASP A 45 17.39 6.58 2.33
N ASN A 46 17.42 7.60 1.47
CA ASN A 46 16.73 8.88 1.65
C ASN A 46 15.32 8.92 1.01
N LEU A 47 14.76 7.76 0.67
CA LEU A 47 13.48 7.62 -0.03
C LEU A 47 12.39 7.04 0.86
N SER A 48 11.16 7.52 0.63
CA SER A 48 9.94 6.90 1.17
C SER A 48 8.92 6.67 0.06
N VAL A 49 8.21 5.54 0.11
CA VAL A 49 7.03 5.30 -0.73
C VAL A 49 5.81 5.69 0.08
N ASP A 50 5.14 6.73 -0.37
CA ASP A 50 4.05 7.37 0.34
C ASP A 50 2.76 7.34 -0.48
N TYR A 51 1.62 7.30 0.22
CA TYR A 51 0.30 7.21 -0.38
C TYR A 51 -0.65 8.24 0.20
N SER A 52 -1.30 8.99 -0.69
CA SER A 52 -2.29 9.98 -0.33
C SER A 52 -3.24 10.24 -1.51
N LYS A 53 -4.53 10.43 -1.22
CA LYS A 53 -5.56 10.77 -2.23
C LYS A 53 -5.52 9.84 -3.46
N ASN A 54 -5.38 8.54 -3.22
CA ASN A 54 -5.31 7.50 -4.25
C ASN A 54 -4.09 7.60 -5.20
N ASN A 55 -3.07 8.36 -4.83
CA ASN A 55 -1.81 8.39 -5.56
C ASN A 55 -0.70 7.78 -4.70
N LEU A 56 0.02 6.84 -5.30
CA LEU A 56 1.26 6.30 -4.77
C LEU A 56 2.42 7.07 -5.41
N PHE A 57 3.34 7.55 -4.58
CA PHE A 57 4.49 8.33 -5.03
C PHE A 57 5.72 8.02 -4.20
N LEU A 58 6.89 8.27 -4.79
CA LEU A 58 8.18 8.19 -4.13
C LEU A 58 8.58 9.59 -3.68
N THR A 59 8.88 9.79 -2.41
CA THR A 59 9.37 11.05 -1.83
C THR A 59 10.87 10.96 -1.59
N ILE A 60 11.59 12.00 -1.98
CA ILE A 60 13.05 12.11 -1.91
C ILE A 60 13.41 13.14 -0.84
N SER A 61 14.15 12.73 0.18
CA SER A 61 14.64 13.60 1.25
C SER A 61 16.09 14.05 1.00
N PRO A 62 16.51 15.26 1.42
CA PRO A 62 15.75 16.27 2.17
C PRO A 62 14.95 17.26 1.29
N SER A 63 15.09 17.19 -0.04
CA SER A 63 14.46 18.16 -0.95
C SER A 63 12.92 18.10 -0.95
N LYS A 64 12.34 17.00 -0.44
CA LYS A 64 10.89 16.70 -0.47
C LYS A 64 10.34 16.65 -1.90
N ASP A 65 11.19 16.35 -2.87
CA ASP A 65 10.77 16.08 -4.23
C ASP A 65 9.93 14.80 -4.28
N THR A 66 9.01 14.72 -5.25
CA THR A 66 8.16 13.54 -5.43
C THR A 66 8.16 13.04 -6.85
N VAL A 67 8.24 11.72 -7.03
CA VAL A 67 8.01 11.04 -8.31
C VAL A 67 6.68 10.29 -8.22
N SER A 68 5.71 10.65 -9.06
CA SER A 68 4.42 9.94 -9.12
C SER A 68 4.64 8.54 -9.70
N LEU A 69 4.30 7.51 -8.91
CA LEU A 69 4.40 6.13 -9.33
C LEU A 69 3.15 5.75 -10.10
N ARG A 70 1.98 5.84 -9.44
CA ARG A 70 0.68 5.48 -10.04
C ARG A 70 -0.49 6.10 -9.29
N LYS A 71 -1.57 6.38 -10.04
CA LYS A 71 -2.91 6.55 -9.49
C LYS A 71 -3.54 5.17 -9.24
N VAL A 72 -3.79 4.86 -7.98
CA VAL A 72 -4.38 3.59 -7.52
C VAL A 72 -5.88 3.60 -7.80
N THR A 73 -6.36 2.58 -8.51
CA THR A 73 -7.78 2.44 -8.91
C THR A 73 -8.46 1.23 -8.29
N MET A 74 -7.70 0.37 -7.62
CA MET A 74 -8.18 -0.82 -6.91
C MET A 74 -8.12 -0.59 -5.39
N SER A 75 -7.76 -1.61 -4.61
CA SER A 75 -7.48 -1.45 -3.18
C SER A 75 -6.29 -0.53 -2.92
N GLU A 76 -6.20 -0.04 -1.68
CA GLU A 76 -4.96 0.54 -1.17
C GLU A 76 -3.76 -0.40 -1.44
N PRO A 77 -2.57 0.14 -1.80
CA PRO A 77 -1.39 -0.68 -2.03
C PRO A 77 -1.00 -1.50 -0.81
N SER A 78 -0.64 -2.75 -1.06
CA SER A 78 -0.12 -3.70 -0.07
C SER A 78 1.21 -4.27 -0.55
N ASP A 79 1.97 -4.90 0.34
CA ASP A 79 3.28 -5.51 0.02
C ASP A 79 4.23 -4.51 -0.68
N VAL A 80 4.18 -3.25 -0.26
CA VAL A 80 4.97 -2.18 -0.85
C VAL A 80 6.44 -2.35 -0.44
N VAL A 81 7.33 -2.35 -1.42
CA VAL A 81 8.77 -2.50 -1.21
C VAL A 81 9.49 -1.49 -2.11
N VAL A 82 10.53 -0.86 -1.59
CA VAL A 82 11.50 -0.07 -2.36
C VAL A 82 12.89 -0.64 -2.09
N LYS A 83 13.65 -0.92 -3.15
CA LYS A 83 15.01 -1.48 -3.05
C LYS A 83 15.95 -0.79 -4.05
N PRO A 84 17.18 -0.45 -3.63
CA PRO A 84 18.21 -0.01 -4.56
C PRO A 84 18.61 -1.18 -5.48
N ILE A 85 18.88 -0.87 -6.74
CA ILE A 85 19.43 -1.80 -7.74
C ILE A 85 20.58 -1.11 -8.45
N SER A 86 21.67 -1.85 -8.70
CA SER A 86 22.81 -1.35 -9.47
C SER A 86 22.68 -1.80 -10.92
N CYS A 87 22.49 -0.85 -11.83
CA CYS A 87 22.26 -1.06 -13.26
C CYS A 87 23.39 -0.39 -14.04
N SER A 88 24.33 -1.18 -14.59
CA SER A 88 25.45 -0.66 -15.38
C SER A 88 26.28 0.41 -14.65
N GLY A 89 26.47 0.25 -13.34
CA GLY A 89 27.20 1.20 -12.48
C GLY A 89 26.37 2.39 -11.99
N LYS A 90 25.11 2.53 -12.43
CA LYS A 90 24.17 3.55 -11.91
C LYS A 90 23.21 2.93 -10.90
N GLN A 91 23.04 3.57 -9.75
CA GLN A 91 22.05 3.17 -8.76
C GLN A 91 20.66 3.68 -9.16
N LEU A 92 19.72 2.75 -9.32
CA LEU A 92 18.30 3.01 -9.53
C LEU A 92 17.50 2.40 -8.36
N TYR A 93 16.20 2.65 -8.33
CA TYR A 93 15.33 2.09 -7.28
C TYR A 93 14.14 1.35 -7.88
N ALA A 94 14.00 0.08 -7.52
CA ALA A 94 12.83 -0.70 -7.85
C ALA A 94 11.78 -0.55 -6.75
N VAL A 95 10.58 -0.12 -7.14
CA VAL A 95 9.40 -0.02 -6.28
C VAL A 95 8.38 -1.06 -6.74
N THR A 96 7.95 -1.93 -5.83
CA THR A 96 6.93 -2.96 -6.10
C THR A 96 5.79 -2.84 -5.12
N TRP A 97 4.56 -3.09 -5.59
CA TRP A 97 3.38 -3.15 -4.72
C TRP A 97 2.27 -4.00 -5.35
N THR A 98 1.35 -4.45 -4.51
CA THR A 98 0.18 -5.24 -4.89
C THR A 98 -1.11 -4.46 -4.65
N GLU A 99 -1.99 -4.45 -5.66
CA GLU A 99 -3.36 -3.96 -5.56
C GLU A 99 -4.34 -5.11 -5.79
N LYS A 100 -5.49 -5.11 -5.12
CA LYS A 100 -6.49 -6.18 -5.22
C LYS A 100 -7.87 -5.60 -5.48
N LYS A 101 -8.70 -6.32 -6.22
CA LYS A 101 -10.11 -5.96 -6.46
C LYS A 101 -10.95 -7.23 -6.49
N LYS A 102 -12.07 -7.23 -5.77
CA LYS A 102 -13.13 -8.21 -5.94
C LYS A 102 -14.22 -7.64 -6.82
N GLN A 103 -14.73 -8.44 -7.76
CA GLN A 103 -15.79 -8.03 -8.68
C GLN A 103 -16.74 -9.19 -8.96
N GLY A 104 -18.03 -8.90 -9.18
CA GLY A 104 -19.04 -9.91 -9.48
C GLY A 104 -19.93 -10.26 -8.30
N ASP A 105 -20.65 -11.36 -8.44
CA ASP A 105 -21.59 -11.90 -7.45
C ASP A 105 -21.07 -13.24 -6.92
N ALA A 106 -20.84 -13.30 -5.61
CA ALA A 106 -20.34 -14.48 -4.92
C ALA A 106 -21.21 -15.74 -5.10
N LYS A 107 -22.49 -15.60 -5.49
CA LYS A 107 -23.41 -16.73 -5.69
C LYS A 107 -23.36 -17.33 -7.10
N THR A 108 -22.89 -16.57 -8.08
CA THR A 108 -22.96 -16.93 -9.50
C THR A 108 -21.59 -16.88 -10.14
N LYS A 109 -20.93 -15.74 -10.09
CA LYS A 109 -19.60 -15.54 -10.66
C LYS A 109 -18.84 -14.46 -9.89
N LEU A 110 -17.75 -14.87 -9.26
CA LEU A 110 -16.85 -14.00 -8.51
C LEU A 110 -15.48 -13.94 -9.20
N GLU A 111 -14.92 -12.75 -9.28
CA GLU A 111 -13.60 -12.46 -9.82
C GLU A 111 -12.73 -11.80 -8.75
N ASP A 112 -11.68 -12.50 -8.32
CA ASP A 112 -10.64 -12.01 -7.43
C ASP A 112 -9.41 -11.60 -8.25
N ILE A 113 -9.27 -10.29 -8.47
CA ILE A 113 -8.21 -9.69 -9.29
C ILE A 113 -7.08 -9.21 -8.39
N THR A 114 -5.86 -9.65 -8.70
CA THR A 114 -4.61 -9.21 -8.08
C THR A 114 -3.72 -8.57 -9.14
N GLN A 115 -3.27 -7.35 -8.89
CA GLN A 115 -2.35 -6.61 -9.75
C GLN A 115 -1.03 -6.39 -9.01
N LYS A 116 0.06 -6.99 -9.51
CA LYS A 116 1.41 -6.66 -9.06
C LYS A 116 2.00 -5.61 -9.98
N ASN A 117 2.53 -4.56 -9.38
CA ASN A 117 3.17 -3.47 -10.09
C ASN A 117 4.67 -3.48 -9.78
N THR A 118 5.48 -3.15 -10.78
CA THR A 118 6.90 -2.89 -10.61
C THR A 118 7.26 -1.64 -11.39
N THR A 119 7.87 -0.68 -10.72
CA THR A 119 8.37 0.55 -11.34
C THR A 119 9.82 0.72 -10.96
N ILE A 120 10.69 0.98 -11.94
CA ILE A 120 12.07 1.37 -11.69
C ILE A 120 12.19 2.87 -11.89
N VAL A 121 12.77 3.55 -10.90
CA VAL A 121 12.92 5.00 -10.88
C VAL A 121 14.40 5.35 -10.88
N ASP A 122 14.74 6.32 -11.72
CA ASP A 122 15.98 7.08 -11.62
C ASP A 122 15.70 8.32 -10.78
N VAL A 123 16.27 8.35 -9.57
CA VAL A 123 16.04 9.41 -8.59
C VAL A 123 16.72 10.71 -9.00
N GLU A 124 17.87 10.64 -9.68
CA GLU A 124 18.61 11.82 -10.13
C GLU A 124 17.81 12.59 -11.19
N SER A 125 17.26 11.87 -12.16
CA SER A 125 16.45 12.45 -13.24
C SER A 125 14.96 12.56 -12.87
N LYS A 126 14.57 12.08 -11.68
CA LYS A 126 13.18 12.04 -11.20
C LYS A 126 12.22 11.34 -12.18
N ALA A 127 12.73 10.33 -12.91
CA ALA A 127 12.03 9.70 -14.02
C ALA A 127 11.75 8.22 -13.75
N LYS A 128 10.59 7.74 -14.21
CA LYS A 128 10.29 6.31 -14.30
C LYS A 128 10.97 5.77 -15.56
N VAL A 129 11.90 4.83 -15.39
CA VAL A 129 12.68 4.23 -16.48
C VAL A 129 12.16 2.86 -16.91
N LEU A 130 11.33 2.23 -16.06
CA LEU A 130 10.59 1.01 -16.39
C LEU A 130 9.28 0.98 -15.61
N GLU A 131 8.21 0.52 -16.25
CA GLU A 131 6.95 0.18 -15.60
C GLU A 131 6.47 -1.18 -16.11
N ASN A 132 6.05 -2.04 -15.18
CA ASN A 132 5.47 -3.33 -15.48
C ASN A 132 4.25 -3.61 -14.59
N ILE A 133 3.26 -4.27 -15.18
CA ILE A 133 2.02 -4.67 -14.52
C ILE A 133 1.79 -6.15 -14.82
N GLU A 134 1.67 -6.95 -13.78
CA GLU A 134 1.21 -8.34 -13.85
C GLU A 134 -0.20 -8.41 -13.25
N LEU A 135 -1.15 -8.97 -13.99
CA LEU A 135 -2.52 -9.19 -13.54
C LEU A 135 -2.79 -10.68 -13.41
N ALA A 136 -3.39 -11.08 -12.29
CA ALA A 136 -3.94 -12.39 -12.08
C ALA A 136 -5.41 -12.25 -11.67
N ASN A 137 -6.31 -12.87 -12.43
CA ASN A 137 -7.74 -12.91 -12.14
C ASN A 137 -8.14 -14.36 -11.84
N HIS A 138 -8.45 -14.65 -10.59
CA HIS A 138 -9.03 -15.93 -10.17
C HIS A 138 -10.56 -15.82 -10.24
N ILE A 139 -11.16 -16.62 -11.12
CA ILE A 139 -12.59 -16.60 -11.42
C ILE A 139 -13.19 -17.87 -10.85
N THR A 140 -14.20 -17.72 -9.99
CA THR A 140 -15.03 -18.82 -9.48
C THR A 140 -16.44 -18.64 -10.04
N GLU A 141 -16.94 -19.64 -10.76
CA GLU A 141 -18.25 -19.57 -11.43
C GLU A 141 -19.08 -20.81 -11.13
N LYS A 142 -20.36 -20.60 -10.80
CA LYS A 142 -21.35 -21.65 -10.67
C LYS A 142 -21.98 -21.91 -12.04
N VAL A 143 -21.71 -23.07 -12.62
CA VAL A 143 -22.25 -23.49 -13.91
C VAL A 143 -23.35 -24.51 -13.68
N TYR A 144 -24.54 -24.26 -14.23
CA TYR A 144 -25.66 -25.19 -14.16
C TYR A 144 -25.52 -26.24 -15.28
N LEU A 145 -25.63 -27.51 -14.92
CA LEU A 145 -25.49 -28.65 -15.84
C LEU A 145 -26.84 -29.05 -16.48
N SER A 146 -27.94 -28.55 -15.93
CA SER A 146 -29.30 -28.81 -16.39
C SER A 146 -30.06 -27.49 -16.60
N ALA A 147 -31.00 -27.49 -17.56
CA ALA A 147 -31.79 -26.30 -17.91
C ALA A 147 -32.68 -25.82 -16.74
N ASP A 148 -33.10 -26.73 -15.87
CA ASP A 148 -33.89 -26.48 -14.66
C ASP A 148 -33.05 -25.96 -13.47
N LYS A 149 -31.72 -25.90 -13.62
CA LYS A 149 -30.77 -25.38 -12.62
C LYS A 149 -30.73 -26.14 -11.29
N TYR A 150 -31.22 -27.38 -11.23
CA TYR A 150 -31.12 -28.22 -10.02
C TYR A 150 -29.72 -28.80 -9.81
N VAL A 151 -29.00 -29.07 -10.90
CA VAL A 151 -27.63 -29.58 -10.85
C VAL A 151 -26.67 -28.49 -11.28
N SER A 152 -25.64 -28.26 -10.46
CA SER A 152 -24.59 -27.29 -10.75
C SER A 152 -23.25 -27.79 -10.27
N GLU A 153 -22.20 -27.27 -10.89
CA GLU A 153 -20.83 -27.41 -10.42
C GLU A 153 -20.17 -26.04 -10.25
N THR A 154 -19.09 -26.01 -9.47
CA THR A 154 -18.23 -24.85 -9.35
C THR A 154 -17.02 -25.04 -10.25
N GLN A 155 -16.85 -24.13 -11.20
CA GLN A 155 -15.68 -24.08 -12.06
C GLN A 155 -14.75 -22.97 -11.60
N GLU A 156 -13.45 -23.26 -11.57
CA GLU A 156 -12.41 -22.28 -11.28
C GLU A 156 -11.50 -22.07 -12.49
N LYS A 157 -11.16 -20.81 -12.76
CA LYS A 157 -10.23 -20.44 -13.83
C LYS A 157 -9.36 -19.28 -13.39
N THR A 158 -8.04 -19.44 -13.53
CA THR A 158 -7.10 -18.32 -13.37
C THR A 158 -6.69 -17.79 -14.74
N ARG A 159 -6.91 -16.49 -14.97
CA ARG A 159 -6.35 -15.77 -16.12
C ARG A 159 -5.17 -14.93 -15.66
N ARG A 160 -4.09 -14.92 -16.44
CA ARG A 160 -2.90 -14.11 -16.17
C ARG A 160 -2.60 -13.25 -17.38
N GLU A 161 -2.31 -11.98 -17.16
CA GLU A 161 -2.03 -10.98 -18.18
C GLU A 161 -0.79 -10.17 -17.79
N GLY A 162 -0.11 -9.62 -18.79
CA GLY A 162 1.16 -8.91 -18.61
C GLY A 162 2.35 -9.86 -18.46
N PHE A 163 3.40 -9.36 -17.81
CA PHE A 163 4.65 -10.08 -17.60
C PHE A 163 4.98 -10.16 -16.12
N GLU A 164 5.40 -11.32 -15.65
CA GLU A 164 6.07 -11.45 -14.37
C GLU A 164 7.44 -10.76 -14.47
N CYS A 165 7.69 -9.80 -13.57
CA CYS A 165 8.93 -9.04 -13.52
C CYS A 165 9.83 -9.57 -12.41
N SER A 166 11.07 -9.90 -12.76
CA SER A 166 12.11 -10.26 -11.79
C SER A 166 13.38 -9.46 -12.05
N LEU A 167 14.10 -9.16 -10.97
CA LEU A 167 15.33 -8.36 -10.98
C LEU A 167 16.52 -9.29 -10.79
N GLY A 168 17.47 -9.24 -11.71
CA GLY A 168 18.76 -9.90 -11.59
C GLY A 168 19.72 -9.14 -10.67
N ALA A 169 20.76 -9.83 -10.18
CA ALA A 169 21.75 -9.25 -9.27
C ALA A 169 22.50 -8.04 -9.85
N ASN A 170 22.70 -8.03 -11.17
CA ASN A 170 23.41 -6.96 -11.90
C ASN A 170 22.47 -5.87 -12.45
N GLY A 171 21.25 -5.76 -11.91
CA GLY A 171 20.27 -4.77 -12.35
C GLY A 171 19.64 -5.07 -13.71
N GLU A 172 19.75 -6.31 -14.17
CA GLU A 172 19.03 -6.82 -15.34
C GLU A 172 17.57 -7.06 -14.96
N VAL A 173 16.65 -6.85 -15.91
CA VAL A 173 15.22 -7.09 -15.66
C VAL A 173 14.75 -8.20 -16.59
N TYR A 174 14.07 -9.19 -16.03
CA TYR A 174 13.47 -10.27 -16.78
C TYR A 174 11.96 -10.11 -16.75
N LEU A 175 11.37 -9.99 -17.93
CA LEU A 175 9.93 -9.98 -18.15
C LEU A 175 9.53 -11.31 -18.76
N LYS A 176 8.77 -12.10 -18.01
CA LYS A 176 8.38 -13.46 -18.40
C LYS A 176 6.86 -13.58 -18.50
N ASN A 177 6.38 -14.22 -19.56
CA ASN A 177 5.01 -14.73 -19.62
C ASN A 177 5.05 -16.21 -20.01
N LYS A 178 3.89 -16.79 -20.35
CA LYS A 178 3.80 -18.22 -20.71
C LYS A 178 4.57 -18.60 -21.98
N SER A 179 4.79 -17.67 -22.90
CA SER A 179 5.29 -17.93 -24.24
C SER A 179 6.67 -17.31 -24.49
N THR A 180 7.01 -16.23 -23.79
CA THR A 180 8.23 -15.46 -24.02
C THR A 180 8.90 -15.06 -22.72
N GLN A 181 10.22 -14.88 -22.80
CA GLN A 181 11.01 -14.28 -21.75
C GLN A 181 11.93 -13.24 -22.40
N THR A 182 11.82 -11.99 -21.97
CA THR A 182 12.63 -10.88 -22.46
C THR A 182 13.57 -10.42 -21.36
N LYS A 183 14.85 -10.34 -21.68
CA LYS A 183 15.87 -9.74 -20.82
C LYS A 183 16.07 -8.29 -21.21
N LEU A 184 15.90 -7.38 -20.26
CA LEU A 184 16.17 -5.96 -20.40
C LEU A 184 17.43 -5.58 -19.64
N VAL A 185 18.24 -4.71 -20.24
CA VAL A 185 19.44 -4.15 -19.64
C VAL A 185 19.35 -2.63 -19.70
N TYR A 186 19.79 -1.97 -18.63
CA TYR A 186 19.81 -0.51 -18.58
C TYR A 186 20.95 0.05 -19.43
N ASP A 187 20.60 0.91 -20.40
CA ASP A 187 21.56 1.68 -21.18
C ASP A 187 21.71 3.08 -20.57
N THR A 188 22.93 3.38 -20.13
CA THR A 188 23.28 4.66 -19.50
C THR A 188 23.25 5.83 -20.48
N LYS A 189 23.42 5.58 -21.78
CA LYS A 189 23.39 6.63 -22.81
C LYS A 189 21.98 7.13 -23.08
N THR A 190 21.03 6.20 -23.15
CA THR A 190 19.62 6.51 -23.43
C THR A 190 18.77 6.65 -22.17
N SER A 191 19.32 6.31 -21.00
CA SER A 191 18.63 6.27 -19.70
C SER A 191 17.36 5.42 -19.72
N LYS A 192 17.41 4.29 -20.43
CA LYS A 192 16.28 3.40 -20.66
C LYS A 192 16.68 1.94 -20.56
N PHE A 193 15.71 1.10 -20.22
CA PHE A 193 15.84 -0.34 -20.35
C PHE A 193 15.62 -0.76 -21.81
N ILE A 194 16.61 -1.44 -22.38
CA ILE A 194 16.56 -1.96 -23.75
C ILE A 194 16.56 -3.49 -23.74
N ALA A 195 15.79 -4.08 -24.64
CA ALA A 195 15.78 -5.53 -24.82
C ALA A 195 17.12 -5.98 -25.40
N LYS A 196 17.79 -6.89 -24.68
CA LYS A 196 18.99 -7.55 -25.18
C LYS A 196 18.54 -8.81 -25.92
N LYS A 197 18.83 -8.86 -27.22
CA LYS A 197 18.69 -10.09 -28.03
C LYS A 197 19.68 -11.14 -27.57
#